data_AF-A0AAD5E7N3-F1
#
_entry.id   AF-A0AAD5E7N3-F1
#
_cell.length_a   1.000
_cell.length_b   1.000
_cell.length_c   1.000
_cell.angle_alpha   90.00
_cell.angle_beta   90.00
_cell.angle_gamma   90.00
#
_symmetry.space_group_name_H-M   'P 1'
#
loop_
_entity.id
_entity.type
_entity.pdbx_description
1 polymer ?
#
loop_
_entity_poly.entity_id
_entity_poly.type
_entity_poly.pdbx_seq_one_letter_code
_entity_poly.pdbx_strand_id
1 'polypeptide(L)'
;MAESNNPVPLITFIPVVICCIAIVLLLQHRSSQQRDRVNEADAAAIAQLYQDAEMDELEEEEEVEESVMGDGDQDSDPQEGTSTAVRVKKVGKKRAEKLKRKEHMRQYREYLDSQREARKYNDEIEEERYRQRKIAESIEREREHEKRLKAQAQQQQKLDKEREKKHKLEEKEQKRLQNILQKYRDKIKRTVQDCKYTTIEQLSKAIHISDQDTIYILKQLLIDDPQFRLSLFEESNMSFLYVTDEDYARLNAYMQKTGYFSIEKDAENIISILTQ
;
A
#
# COMPACT_ATOMS: atom_id res chain seq x y z
N MET A 1 -1.44 -33.23 -64.67
CA MET A 1 -1.50 -32.93 -63.22
C MET A 1 -1.81 -31.45 -63.13
N ALA A 2 -3.07 -31.10 -62.88
CA ALA A 2 -3.52 -29.72 -62.78
C ALA A 2 -3.34 -29.29 -61.32
N GLU A 3 -2.41 -28.38 -61.07
CA GLU A 3 -2.23 -27.75 -59.76
C GLU A 3 -3.48 -26.92 -59.45
N SER A 4 -4.26 -27.40 -58.49
CA SER A 4 -5.36 -26.67 -57.88
C SER A 4 -4.78 -25.53 -57.04
N ASN A 5 -4.49 -24.40 -57.70
CA ASN A 5 -4.28 -23.12 -57.02
C ASN A 5 -5.61 -22.72 -56.37
N ASN A 6 -5.86 -23.21 -55.16
CA ASN A 6 -6.94 -22.73 -54.31
C ASN A 6 -6.55 -21.31 -53.87
N PRO A 7 -7.18 -20.25 -54.40
CA PRO A 7 -6.88 -18.90 -53.95
C PRO A 7 -7.24 -18.83 -52.46
N VAL A 8 -6.26 -18.41 -51.65
CA VAL A 8 -6.49 -18.16 -50.23
C VAL A 8 -7.65 -17.15 -50.14
N PRO A 9 -8.72 -17.45 -49.38
CA PRO A 9 -9.89 -16.59 -49.33
C PRO A 9 -9.48 -15.21 -48.81
N LEU A 10 -9.75 -14.15 -49.59
CA LEU A 10 -9.40 -12.75 -49.28
C LEU A 10 -9.83 -12.32 -47.86
N ILE A 11 -10.87 -12.96 -47.32
CA ILE A 11 -11.38 -12.78 -45.96
C ILE A 11 -10.29 -12.95 -44.89
N THR A 12 -9.29 -13.81 -45.09
CA THR A 12 -8.21 -13.99 -44.10
C THR A 12 -7.27 -12.79 -44.01
N PHE A 13 -7.23 -11.93 -45.03
CA PHE A 13 -6.35 -10.76 -45.05
C PHE A 13 -6.99 -9.51 -44.47
N ILE A 14 -8.32 -9.44 -44.36
CA ILE A 14 -9.05 -8.27 -43.86
C ILE A 14 -8.51 -7.76 -42.50
N PRO A 15 -8.27 -8.61 -41.49
CA PRO A 15 -7.70 -8.14 -40.22
C PRO A 15 -6.30 -7.55 -40.38
N VAL A 16 -5.46 -8.13 -41.25
CA VAL A 16 -4.11 -7.65 -41.53
C VAL A 16 -4.15 -6.27 -42.19
N VAL A 17 -5.07 -6.08 -43.15
CA VAL A 17 -5.23 -4.79 -43.83
C VAL A 17 -5.69 -3.70 -42.86
N ILE A 18 -6.65 -4.01 -41.98
CA ILE A 18 -7.14 -3.07 -40.97
C ILE A 18 -6.04 -2.70 -39.98
N CYS A 19 -5.24 -3.68 -39.53
CA CYS A 19 -4.06 -3.40 -38.71
C CYS A 19 -3.08 -2.48 -39.43
N CYS A 20 -2.83 -2.68 -40.72
CA CYS A 20 -1.93 -1.80 -41.47
C CYS A 20 -2.49 -0.38 -41.64
N ILE A 21 -3.79 -0.20 -41.87
CA ILE A 21 -4.42 1.13 -41.94
C ILE A 21 -4.33 1.83 -40.59
N ALA A 22 -4.60 1.12 -39.49
CA ALA A 22 -4.44 1.67 -38.15
C ALA A 22 -2.99 2.15 -37.91
N ILE A 23 -1.99 1.36 -38.33
CA ILE A 23 -0.57 1.76 -38.25
C ILE A 23 -0.28 3.04 -39.05
N VAL A 24 -0.85 3.20 -40.25
CA VAL A 24 -0.64 4.41 -41.06
C VAL A 24 -1.29 5.64 -40.42
N LEU A 25 -2.52 5.50 -39.91
CA LEU A 25 -3.20 6.56 -39.15
C LEU A 25 -2.43 6.91 -37.87
N LEU A 26 -1.84 5.92 -37.19
CA LEU A 26 -0.95 6.12 -36.04
C LEU A 26 0.28 6.95 -36.38
N LEU A 27 0.94 6.66 -37.50
CA LEU A 27 2.14 7.38 -37.92
C LEU A 27 1.81 8.83 -38.31
N GLN A 28 0.70 9.05 -39.01
CA GLN A 28 0.24 10.40 -39.35
C GLN A 28 -0.12 11.22 -38.11
N HIS A 29 -0.82 10.62 -37.14
CA HIS A 29 -1.18 11.31 -35.91
C HIS A 29 0.03 11.57 -35.01
N ARG A 30 0.96 10.62 -34.89
CA ARG A 30 2.23 10.80 -34.15
C ARG A 30 3.08 11.92 -34.73
N SER A 31 3.11 12.05 -36.06
CA SER A 31 3.76 13.16 -36.76
C SER A 31 3.16 14.51 -36.35
N SER A 32 1.83 14.59 -36.23
CA SER A 32 1.15 15.81 -35.76
C SER A 32 1.44 16.10 -34.29
N GLN A 33 1.28 15.11 -33.40
CA GLN A 33 1.54 15.29 -31.96
C GLN A 33 3.00 15.63 -31.65
N GLN A 34 3.96 15.12 -32.44
CA GLN A 34 5.36 15.51 -32.28
C GLN A 34 5.58 17.00 -32.58
N ARG A 35 4.81 17.59 -33.50
CA ARG A 35 4.87 19.04 -33.75
C ARG A 35 4.33 19.82 -32.56
N ASP A 36 3.24 19.34 -31.95
CA ASP A 36 2.62 20.02 -30.81
C ASP A 36 3.48 19.91 -29.53
N ARG A 37 4.10 18.76 -29.28
CA ARG A 37 5.01 18.57 -28.14
C ARG A 37 6.30 19.39 -28.22
N VAL A 38 6.83 19.59 -29.43
CA VAL A 38 7.99 20.47 -29.61
C VAL A 38 7.61 21.91 -29.25
N ASN A 39 6.44 22.37 -29.68
CA ASN A 39 5.93 23.70 -29.35
C ASN A 39 5.66 23.88 -27.83
N GLU A 40 5.17 22.83 -27.16
CA GLU A 40 4.89 22.85 -25.72
C GLU A 40 6.17 22.77 -24.87
N ALA A 41 7.16 21.97 -25.28
CA ALA A 41 8.46 21.90 -24.63
C ALA A 41 9.19 23.24 -24.70
N ASP A 42 9.10 23.94 -25.84
CA ASP A 42 9.65 25.29 -25.99
C ASP A 42 8.96 26.29 -25.06
N ALA A 43 7.64 26.17 -24.87
CA ALA A 43 6.89 27.02 -23.93
C ALA A 43 7.21 26.73 -22.45
N ALA A 44 7.40 25.46 -22.08
CA ALA A 44 7.74 25.06 -20.71
C ALA A 44 9.18 25.44 -20.32
N ALA A 45 10.13 25.36 -21.25
CA ALA A 45 11.51 25.81 -21.03
C ALA A 45 11.58 27.32 -20.72
N ILE A 46 10.72 28.12 -21.37
CA ILE A 46 10.60 29.56 -21.08
C ILE A 46 10.04 29.78 -19.67
N ALA A 47 9.05 28.99 -19.23
CA ALA A 47 8.45 29.13 -17.91
C ALA A 47 9.39 28.77 -16.74
N GLN A 48 10.23 27.73 -16.90
CA GLN A 48 11.19 27.32 -15.87
C GLN A 48 12.27 28.38 -15.61
N LEU A 49 12.73 29.08 -16.65
CA LEU A 49 13.67 30.21 -16.51
C LEU A 49 13.16 31.34 -15.61
N TYR A 50 11.83 31.51 -15.48
CA TYR A 50 11.23 32.50 -14.60
C TYR A 50 11.10 32.02 -13.15
N GLN A 51 10.97 30.71 -12.90
CA GLN A 51 10.82 30.16 -11.55
C GLN A 51 12.14 30.01 -10.79
N ASP A 52 13.21 29.61 -11.48
CA ASP A 52 14.53 29.47 -10.84
C ASP A 52 15.10 30.83 -10.36
N ALA A 53 14.61 31.95 -10.93
CA ALA A 53 14.99 33.29 -10.47
C ALA A 53 14.37 33.70 -9.13
N GLU A 54 13.33 32.99 -8.66
CA GLU A 54 12.50 33.41 -7.51
C GLU A 54 12.82 32.61 -6.22
N MET A 55 13.58 31.52 -6.32
CA MET A 55 13.75 30.56 -5.22
C MET A 55 15.09 30.68 -4.46
N ASP A 56 15.99 31.56 -4.88
CA ASP A 56 17.34 31.76 -4.30
C ASP A 56 17.35 32.74 -3.10
N GLU A 57 16.18 33.16 -2.58
CA GLU A 57 16.06 34.26 -1.59
C GLU A 57 15.62 33.81 -0.17
N LEU A 58 15.44 32.51 0.12
CA LEU A 58 14.69 32.08 1.33
C LEU A 58 15.28 30.94 2.19
N GLU A 59 16.57 30.62 2.15
CA GLU A 59 17.16 29.60 3.05
C GLU A 59 18.30 30.14 3.93
N GLU A 60 17.97 30.78 5.06
CA GLU A 60 18.87 30.95 6.20
C GLU A 60 18.09 30.85 7.54
N GLU A 61 18.71 30.19 8.53
CA GLU A 61 18.38 30.09 9.99
C GLU A 61 17.41 28.98 10.48
N GLU A 62 17.90 28.01 11.27
CA GLU A 62 17.88 28.07 12.75
C GLU A 62 18.52 26.82 13.41
N GLU A 63 19.09 27.01 14.61
CA GLU A 63 19.98 26.13 15.39
C GLU A 63 19.45 26.00 16.86
N VAL A 64 20.05 25.10 17.67
CA VAL A 64 20.28 25.16 19.16
C VAL A 64 19.56 24.15 20.14
N GLU A 65 20.42 23.32 20.79
CA GLU A 65 20.61 22.83 22.22
C GLU A 65 19.44 22.36 23.13
N GLU A 66 19.59 21.75 24.33
CA GLU A 66 20.50 20.81 25.08
C GLU A 66 19.87 20.64 26.51
N SER A 67 20.42 19.76 27.38
CA SER A 67 20.41 19.69 28.88
C SER A 67 19.56 18.59 29.57
N VAL A 68 19.80 18.04 30.79
CA VAL A 68 20.89 17.96 31.83
C VAL A 68 20.47 16.87 32.90
N MET A 69 21.43 16.43 33.74
CA MET A 69 21.50 15.37 34.79
C MET A 69 20.59 15.41 36.06
N GLY A 70 20.66 14.36 36.91
CA GLY A 70 20.30 14.35 38.36
C GLY A 70 20.67 13.07 39.15
N ASP A 71 21.06 13.22 40.44
CA ASP A 71 21.92 12.37 41.32
C ASP A 71 21.29 12.01 42.72
N GLY A 72 21.94 11.13 43.52
CA GLY A 72 21.84 10.98 45.01
C GLY A 72 20.90 9.89 45.62
N ASP A 73 21.05 9.27 46.80
CA ASP A 73 22.02 9.32 47.94
C ASP A 73 21.75 8.14 48.97
N GLN A 74 22.62 7.97 49.98
CA GLN A 74 22.76 6.95 51.07
C GLN A 74 21.78 7.08 52.27
N ASP A 75 21.65 6.04 53.14
CA ASP A 75 21.84 6.20 54.62
C ASP A 75 21.86 4.90 55.52
N SER A 76 22.19 5.11 56.81
CA SER A 76 22.84 4.27 57.84
C SER A 76 21.93 3.79 59.02
N ASP A 77 22.32 2.78 59.85
CA ASP A 77 22.54 2.83 61.34
C ASP A 77 22.52 1.45 62.12
N PRO A 78 23.21 1.30 63.30
CA PRO A 78 23.20 0.12 64.20
C PRO A 78 22.80 0.39 65.70
N GLN A 79 22.43 -0.63 66.52
CA GLN A 79 22.10 -0.43 67.96
C GLN A 79 22.28 -1.67 68.93
N GLU A 80 22.95 -1.42 70.09
CA GLU A 80 22.90 -1.92 71.52
C GLU A 80 22.59 -3.41 71.89
N GLY A 81 23.03 -4.09 72.98
CA GLY A 81 23.70 -3.81 74.27
C GLY A 81 22.89 -4.35 75.48
N THR A 82 23.36 -5.27 76.38
CA THR A 82 22.81 -5.50 77.77
C THR A 82 23.72 -6.38 78.68
N SER A 83 23.87 -6.00 79.97
CA SER A 83 24.60 -6.70 81.06
C SER A 83 23.67 -7.14 82.22
N THR A 84 23.91 -8.28 82.88
CA THR A 84 23.33 -8.61 84.22
C THR A 84 24.30 -9.39 85.13
N ALA A 85 24.34 -9.03 86.42
CA ALA A 85 25.30 -9.51 87.43
C ALA A 85 24.68 -10.49 88.45
N VAL A 86 25.34 -11.63 88.72
CA VAL A 86 24.85 -12.68 89.64
C VAL A 86 25.81 -12.88 90.83
N ARG A 87 25.28 -12.79 92.06
CA ARG A 87 25.99 -13.04 93.34
C ARG A 87 26.54 -14.46 93.43
N VAL A 88 27.87 -14.59 93.60
CA VAL A 88 28.58 -15.88 93.68
C VAL A 88 28.68 -16.37 95.13
N LYS A 89 28.02 -17.49 95.45
CA LYS A 89 28.28 -18.27 96.67
C LYS A 89 29.55 -19.11 96.48
N LYS A 90 30.40 -19.25 97.51
CA LYS A 90 31.68 -19.98 97.45
C LYS A 90 31.45 -21.49 97.24
N VAL A 91 31.58 -21.94 95.99
CA VAL A 91 31.48 -23.36 95.60
C VAL A 91 32.86 -24.01 95.76
N GLY A 92 32.95 -25.16 96.42
CA GLY A 92 34.22 -25.89 96.57
C GLY A 92 34.87 -26.26 95.24
N LYS A 93 36.21 -26.30 95.17
CA LYS A 93 37.03 -26.44 93.94
C LYS A 93 36.51 -27.51 92.96
N LYS A 94 36.21 -28.72 93.45
CA LYS A 94 35.67 -29.83 92.62
C LYS A 94 34.26 -29.56 92.06
N ARG A 95 33.40 -28.86 92.82
CA ARG A 95 32.03 -28.54 92.40
C ARG A 95 32.01 -27.34 91.45
N ALA A 96 32.94 -26.39 91.59
CA ALA A 96 33.09 -25.25 90.68
C ALA A 96 33.56 -25.70 89.28
N GLU A 97 34.53 -26.61 89.22
CA GLU A 97 35.01 -27.16 87.94
C GLU A 97 33.93 -27.96 87.20
N LYS A 98 33.15 -28.79 87.93
CA LYS A 98 31.99 -29.49 87.35
C LYS A 98 30.91 -28.53 86.86
N LEU A 99 30.71 -27.39 87.52
CA LEU A 99 29.73 -26.37 87.13
C LEU A 99 30.20 -25.62 85.87
N LYS A 100 31.48 -25.22 85.81
CA LYS A 100 32.10 -24.66 84.60
C LYS A 100 32.01 -25.61 83.41
N ARG A 101 32.33 -26.91 83.59
CA ARG A 101 32.22 -27.90 82.51
C ARG A 101 30.77 -28.07 82.02
N LYS A 102 29.78 -28.01 82.92
CA LYS A 102 28.35 -28.04 82.54
C LYS A 102 27.92 -26.76 81.82
N GLU A 103 28.43 -25.61 82.23
CA GLU A 103 28.15 -24.32 81.61
C GLU A 103 28.76 -24.24 80.21
N HIS A 104 30.00 -24.67 80.01
CA HIS A 104 30.60 -24.79 78.67
C HIS A 104 29.82 -25.74 77.76
N MET A 105 29.36 -26.89 78.29
CA MET A 105 28.51 -27.81 77.51
C MET A 105 27.14 -27.20 77.17
N ARG A 106 26.59 -26.35 78.03
CA ARG A 106 25.34 -25.64 77.79
C ARG A 106 25.52 -24.54 76.73
N GLN A 107 26.54 -23.70 76.88
CA GLN A 107 26.91 -22.67 75.90
C GLN A 107 27.19 -23.28 74.53
N TYR A 108 27.88 -24.43 74.48
CA TYR A 108 28.15 -25.12 73.22
C TYR A 108 26.87 -25.63 72.54
N ARG A 109 25.89 -26.13 73.30
CA ARG A 109 24.58 -26.53 72.75
C ARG A 109 23.78 -25.34 72.27
N GLU A 110 23.69 -24.28 73.07
CA GLU A 110 23.01 -23.03 72.71
C GLU A 110 23.64 -22.40 71.45
N TYR A 111 24.97 -22.46 71.30
CA TYR A 111 25.66 -22.04 70.09
C TYR A 111 25.29 -22.89 68.86
N LEU A 112 25.25 -24.22 69.00
CA LEU A 112 24.86 -25.10 67.90
C LEU A 112 23.39 -24.93 67.50
N ASP A 113 22.50 -24.74 68.48
CA ASP A 113 21.08 -24.51 68.22
C ASP A 113 20.87 -23.12 67.58
N SER A 114 21.58 -22.08 68.05
CA SER A 114 21.61 -20.77 67.41
C SER A 114 22.11 -20.83 65.96
N GLN A 115 23.13 -21.64 65.66
CA GLN A 115 23.56 -21.87 64.27
C GLN A 115 22.50 -22.56 63.41
N ARG A 116 21.75 -23.51 63.98
CA ARG A 116 20.65 -24.20 63.26
C ARG A 116 19.49 -23.25 63.00
N GLU A 117 19.13 -22.44 63.98
CA GLU A 117 18.08 -21.42 63.85
C GLU A 117 18.47 -20.35 62.82
N ALA A 118 19.72 -19.86 62.85
CA ALA A 118 20.22 -18.91 61.86
C ALA A 118 20.18 -19.48 60.43
N ARG A 119 20.50 -20.77 60.24
CA ARG A 119 20.35 -21.43 58.93
C ARG A 119 18.91 -21.53 58.48
N LYS A 120 18.00 -21.98 59.36
CA LYS A 120 16.57 -22.06 59.06
C LYS A 120 15.99 -20.70 58.71
N TYR A 121 16.37 -19.66 59.43
CA TYR A 121 15.93 -18.29 59.17
C TYR A 121 16.43 -17.77 57.82
N ASN A 122 17.70 -18.02 57.46
CA ASN A 122 18.23 -17.68 56.15
C ASN A 122 17.52 -18.45 55.02
N ASP A 123 17.28 -19.75 55.20
CA ASP A 123 16.57 -20.60 54.24
C ASP A 123 15.12 -20.09 54.02
N GLU A 124 14.43 -19.68 55.10
CA GLU A 124 13.07 -19.14 55.04
C GLU A 124 13.03 -17.78 54.31
N ILE A 125 14.00 -16.90 54.56
CA ILE A 125 14.14 -15.62 53.82
C ILE A 125 14.39 -15.87 52.34
N GLU A 126 15.26 -16.81 51.99
CA GLU A 126 15.55 -17.13 50.60
C GLU A 126 14.32 -17.72 49.89
N GLU A 127 13.57 -18.59 50.58
CA GLU A 127 12.34 -19.17 50.04
C GLU A 127 11.25 -18.11 49.83
N GLU A 128 11.04 -17.20 50.78
CA GLU A 128 10.10 -16.09 50.63
C GLU A 128 10.49 -15.16 49.47
N ARG A 129 11.77 -14.82 49.35
CA ARG A 129 12.29 -14.02 48.22
C ARG A 129 12.07 -14.73 46.89
N TYR A 130 12.27 -16.05 46.83
CA TYR A 130 12.02 -16.83 45.63
C TYR A 130 10.52 -16.83 45.25
N ARG A 131 9.62 -17.02 46.23
CA ARG A 131 8.18 -16.96 46.00
C ARG A 131 7.73 -15.58 45.53
N GLN A 132 8.23 -14.51 46.15
CA GLN A 132 7.93 -13.13 45.75
C GLN A 132 8.43 -12.84 44.33
N ARG A 133 9.65 -13.25 43.98
CA ARG A 133 10.18 -13.11 42.62
C ARG A 133 9.33 -13.85 41.60
N LYS A 134 8.92 -15.08 41.88
CA LYS A 134 8.10 -15.89 40.98
C LYS A 134 6.72 -15.27 40.73
N ILE A 135 6.10 -14.71 41.78
CA ILE A 135 4.83 -14.01 41.67
C ILE A 135 5.01 -12.71 40.85
N ALA A 136 6.02 -11.90 41.15
CA ALA A 136 6.30 -10.68 40.41
C ALA A 136 6.55 -10.95 38.92
N GLU A 137 7.36 -11.96 38.60
CA GLU A 137 7.65 -12.36 37.21
C GLU A 137 6.39 -12.84 36.47
N SER A 138 5.49 -13.58 37.14
CA SER A 138 4.23 -14.00 36.54
C SER A 138 3.30 -12.81 36.23
N ILE A 139 3.23 -11.83 37.13
CA ILE A 139 2.44 -10.61 36.94
C ILE A 139 3.01 -9.76 35.80
N GLU A 140 4.34 -9.65 35.70
CA GLU A 140 4.98 -8.95 34.58
C GLU A 140 4.70 -9.62 33.24
N ARG A 141 4.83 -10.96 33.17
CA ARG A 141 4.51 -11.73 31.95
C ARG A 141 3.05 -11.57 31.53
N GLU A 142 2.10 -11.57 32.48
CA GLU A 142 0.68 -11.34 32.18
C GLU A 142 0.43 -9.91 31.68
N ARG A 143 1.03 -8.90 32.32
CA ARG A 143 0.92 -7.50 31.88
C ARG A 143 1.51 -7.28 30.48
N GLU A 144 2.64 -7.91 30.16
CA GLU A 144 3.22 -7.84 28.83
C GLU A 144 2.33 -8.51 27.78
N HIS A 145 1.78 -9.68 28.09
CA HIS A 145 0.88 -10.38 27.19
C HIS A 145 -0.42 -9.57 26.95
N GLU A 146 -1.01 -9.01 27.99
CA GLU A 146 -2.19 -8.15 27.87
C GLU A 146 -1.90 -6.88 27.04
N LYS A 147 -0.73 -6.25 27.25
CA LYS A 147 -0.29 -5.11 26.42
C LYS A 147 -0.13 -5.49 24.95
N ARG A 148 0.45 -6.66 24.65
CA ARG A 148 0.59 -7.16 23.27
C ARG A 148 -0.77 -7.42 22.63
N LEU A 149 -1.70 -8.06 23.34
CA LEU A 149 -3.06 -8.31 22.85
C LEU A 149 -3.82 -6.99 22.58
N LYS A 150 -3.73 -6.02 23.50
CA LYS A 150 -4.34 -4.70 23.31
C LYS A 150 -3.74 -3.96 22.11
N ALA A 151 -2.41 -3.99 21.96
CA ALA A 151 -1.74 -3.38 20.81
C ALA A 151 -2.15 -4.04 19.48
N GLN A 152 -2.22 -5.38 19.45
CA GLN A 152 -2.64 -6.12 18.26
C GLN A 152 -4.11 -5.84 17.91
N ALA A 153 -5.01 -5.82 18.91
CA ALA A 153 -6.41 -5.49 18.70
C ALA A 153 -6.59 -4.06 18.17
N GLN A 154 -5.83 -3.08 18.71
CA GLN A 154 -5.86 -1.71 18.21
C GLN A 154 -5.33 -1.60 16.77
N GLN A 155 -4.27 -2.34 16.43
CA GLN A 155 -3.75 -2.37 15.06
C GLN A 155 -4.77 -2.99 14.09
N GLN A 156 -5.40 -4.11 14.45
CA GLN A 156 -6.44 -4.73 13.63
C GLN A 156 -7.62 -3.79 13.41
N GLN A 157 -8.11 -3.14 14.48
CA GLN A 157 -9.20 -2.16 14.35
C GLN A 157 -8.84 -0.97 13.45
N LYS A 158 -7.58 -0.51 13.46
CA LYS A 158 -7.12 0.55 12.54
C LYS A 158 -7.12 0.06 11.10
N LEU A 159 -6.57 -1.14 10.85
CA LEU A 159 -6.54 -1.74 9.51
C LEU A 159 -7.95 -2.00 8.96
N ASP A 160 -8.87 -2.48 9.78
CA ASP A 160 -10.25 -2.74 9.36
C ASP A 160 -10.98 -1.43 9.03
N LYS A 161 -10.79 -0.37 9.85
CA LYS A 161 -11.31 0.97 9.54
C LYS A 161 -10.75 1.54 8.24
N GLU A 162 -9.48 1.29 7.93
CA GLU A 162 -8.88 1.71 6.66
C GLU A 162 -9.42 0.92 5.47
N ARG A 163 -9.59 -0.39 5.61
CA ARG A 163 -10.21 -1.26 4.59
C ARG A 163 -11.65 -0.83 4.30
N GLU A 164 -12.44 -0.57 5.33
CA GLU A 164 -13.80 -0.07 5.16
C GLU A 164 -13.84 1.28 4.45
N LYS A 165 -12.92 2.21 4.76
CA LYS A 165 -12.83 3.49 4.07
C LYS A 165 -12.49 3.31 2.60
N LYS A 166 -11.52 2.45 2.27
CA LYS A 166 -11.17 2.13 0.88
C LYS A 166 -12.35 1.52 0.11
N HIS A 167 -13.01 0.51 0.69
CA HIS A 167 -14.19 -0.11 0.08
C HIS A 167 -15.33 0.90 -0.15
N LYS A 168 -15.59 1.80 0.82
CA LYS A 168 -16.60 2.86 0.68
C LYS A 168 -16.26 3.86 -0.43
N LEU A 169 -14.98 4.13 -0.68
CA LEU A 169 -14.55 4.99 -1.78
C LEU A 169 -14.72 4.29 -3.13
N GLU A 170 -14.29 3.03 -3.24
CA GLU A 170 -14.44 2.20 -4.44
C GLU A 170 -15.92 2.03 -4.82
N GLU A 171 -16.80 1.75 -3.86
CA GLU A 171 -18.25 1.60 -4.11
C GLU A 171 -18.88 2.92 -4.58
N LYS A 172 -18.47 4.05 -4.02
CA LYS A 172 -18.93 5.38 -4.45
C LYS A 172 -18.47 5.70 -5.86
N GLU A 173 -17.24 5.35 -6.21
CA GLU A 173 -16.68 5.55 -7.54
C GLU A 173 -17.39 4.68 -8.58
N GLN A 174 -17.62 3.40 -8.27
CA GLN A 174 -18.39 2.50 -9.14
C GLN A 174 -19.81 3.01 -9.37
N LYS A 175 -20.50 3.45 -8.31
CA LYS A 175 -21.84 4.05 -8.42
C LYS A 175 -21.83 5.33 -9.27
N ARG A 176 -20.82 6.18 -9.09
CA ARG A 176 -20.63 7.39 -9.93
C ARG A 176 -20.47 7.00 -11.40
N LEU A 177 -19.59 6.05 -11.71
CA LEU A 177 -19.32 5.60 -13.07
C LEU A 177 -20.56 4.97 -13.72
N GLN A 178 -21.32 4.16 -12.98
CA GLN A 178 -22.59 3.58 -13.46
C GLN A 178 -23.63 4.67 -13.76
N ASN A 179 -23.77 5.68 -12.89
CA ASN A 179 -24.69 6.79 -13.13
C ASN A 179 -24.29 7.61 -14.36
N ILE A 180 -22.99 7.86 -14.54
CA ILE A 180 -22.44 8.54 -15.71
C ILE A 180 -22.71 7.73 -16.98
N LEU A 181 -22.43 6.42 -16.95
CA LEU A 181 -22.74 5.51 -18.03
C LEU A 181 -24.21 5.57 -18.41
N GLN A 182 -25.12 5.38 -17.46
CA GLN A 182 -26.56 5.40 -17.73
C GLN A 182 -27.04 6.74 -18.32
N LYS A 183 -26.46 7.86 -17.86
CA LYS A 183 -26.87 9.20 -18.30
C LYS A 183 -26.37 9.55 -19.71
N TYR A 184 -25.16 9.13 -20.07
CA TYR A 184 -24.49 9.58 -21.29
C TYR A 184 -24.34 8.50 -22.37
N ARG A 185 -24.63 7.23 -22.07
CA ARG A 185 -24.51 6.09 -23.00
C ARG A 185 -25.17 6.36 -24.35
N ASP A 186 -26.45 6.74 -24.35
CA ASP A 186 -27.20 6.93 -25.59
C ASP A 186 -26.74 8.15 -26.39
N LYS A 187 -26.26 9.20 -25.70
CA LYS A 187 -25.74 10.40 -26.36
C LYS A 187 -24.42 10.08 -27.06
N ILE A 188 -23.47 9.45 -26.36
CA ILE A 188 -22.20 9.01 -26.93
C ILE A 188 -22.45 8.07 -28.10
N LYS A 189 -23.33 7.08 -27.92
CA LYS A 189 -23.69 6.13 -28.97
C LYS A 189 -24.14 6.83 -30.25
N ARG A 190 -25.06 7.80 -30.15
CA ARG A 190 -25.53 8.57 -31.31
C ARG A 190 -24.43 9.40 -31.94
N THR A 191 -23.67 10.17 -31.14
CA THR A 191 -22.60 11.03 -31.66
C THR A 191 -21.52 10.23 -32.39
N VAL A 192 -21.14 9.07 -31.86
CA VAL A 192 -20.17 8.17 -32.48
C VAL A 192 -20.70 7.55 -33.77
N GLN A 193 -21.99 7.17 -33.79
CA GLN A 193 -22.65 6.66 -34.99
C GLN A 193 -22.73 7.73 -36.09
N ASP A 194 -22.99 8.98 -35.73
CA ASP A 194 -23.11 10.11 -36.66
C ASP A 194 -21.75 10.53 -37.23
N CYS A 195 -20.70 10.57 -36.40
CA CYS A 195 -19.39 11.07 -36.82
C CYS A 195 -18.47 9.99 -37.41
N LYS A 196 -18.78 8.70 -37.27
CA LYS A 196 -18.00 7.49 -37.65
C LYS A 196 -16.58 7.44 -37.05
N TYR A 197 -15.76 8.46 -37.27
CA TYR A 197 -14.44 8.65 -36.68
C TYR A 197 -14.45 9.87 -35.74
N THR A 198 -14.02 9.67 -34.49
CA THR A 198 -13.97 10.75 -33.49
C THR A 198 -12.75 10.60 -32.59
N THR A 199 -12.11 11.72 -32.23
CA THR A 199 -11.16 11.73 -31.10
C THR A 199 -11.91 11.88 -29.78
N ILE A 200 -11.35 11.35 -28.69
CA ILE A 200 -11.96 11.43 -27.37
C ILE A 200 -12.16 12.88 -26.94
N GLU A 201 -11.20 13.76 -27.23
CA GLU A 201 -11.33 15.19 -26.91
C GLU A 201 -12.49 15.86 -27.65
N GLN A 202 -12.73 15.50 -28.92
CA GLN A 202 -13.86 16.04 -29.67
C GLN A 202 -15.18 15.54 -29.09
N LEU A 203 -15.24 14.24 -28.76
CA LEU A 203 -16.43 13.60 -28.20
C LEU A 203 -16.73 14.13 -26.79
N SER A 204 -15.72 14.32 -25.96
CA SER A 204 -15.85 14.85 -24.60
C SER A 204 -16.29 16.32 -24.61
N LYS A 205 -15.71 17.14 -25.49
CA LYS A 205 -16.13 18.54 -25.72
C LYS A 205 -17.56 18.64 -26.23
N ALA A 206 -17.98 17.76 -27.15
CA ALA A 206 -19.33 17.75 -27.70
C ALA A 206 -20.40 17.39 -26.65
N ILE A 207 -20.06 16.53 -25.68
CA ILE A 207 -21.02 15.99 -24.70
C ILE A 207 -20.88 16.65 -23.31
N HIS A 208 -19.83 17.46 -23.13
CA HIS A 208 -19.46 18.12 -21.87
C HIS A 208 -19.23 17.14 -20.71
N ILE A 209 -18.40 16.12 -20.96
CA ILE A 209 -17.97 15.14 -19.95
C ILE A 209 -16.44 15.05 -19.94
N SER A 210 -15.87 14.42 -18.90
CA SER A 210 -14.42 14.22 -18.85
C SER A 210 -13.96 13.19 -19.89
N ASP A 211 -12.71 13.30 -20.34
CA ASP A 211 -12.12 12.35 -21.28
C ASP A 211 -12.10 10.93 -20.70
N GLN A 212 -11.80 10.81 -19.40
CA GLN A 212 -11.77 9.53 -18.69
C GLN A 212 -13.16 8.86 -18.64
N ASP A 213 -14.21 9.64 -18.34
CA ASP A 213 -15.58 9.15 -18.35
C ASP A 213 -16.00 8.73 -19.78
N THR A 214 -15.55 9.48 -20.80
CA THR A 214 -15.79 9.15 -22.21
C THR A 214 -15.14 7.82 -22.60
N ILE A 215 -13.87 7.62 -22.24
CA ILE A 215 -13.14 6.36 -22.44
C ILE A 215 -13.87 5.21 -21.77
N TYR A 216 -14.26 5.39 -20.50
CA TYR A 216 -14.97 4.37 -19.75
C TYR A 216 -16.27 3.95 -20.45
N ILE A 217 -17.07 4.92 -20.90
CA ILE A 217 -18.34 4.63 -21.58
C ILE A 217 -18.09 3.93 -22.93
N LEU A 218 -17.11 4.38 -23.73
CA LEU A 218 -16.76 3.73 -24.99
C LEU A 218 -16.32 2.29 -24.80
N LYS A 219 -15.48 2.03 -23.79
CA LYS A 219 -15.05 0.66 -23.44
C LYS A 219 -16.23 -0.21 -23.01
N GLN A 220 -17.18 0.33 -22.24
CA GLN A 220 -18.40 -0.40 -21.89
C GLN A 220 -19.29 -0.66 -23.11
N LEU A 221 -19.41 0.29 -24.04
CA LEU A 221 -20.17 0.09 -25.28
C LEU A 221 -19.59 -1.03 -26.16
N LEU A 222 -18.26 -1.15 -26.26
CA LEU A 222 -17.60 -2.24 -26.98
C LEU A 222 -17.93 -3.63 -26.41
N ILE A 223 -18.17 -3.72 -25.09
CA ILE A 223 -18.47 -4.97 -24.39
C ILE A 223 -19.97 -5.29 -24.47
N ASP A 224 -20.81 -4.31 -24.16
CA ASP A 224 -22.24 -4.52 -23.94
C ASP A 224 -23.06 -4.50 -25.24
N ASP A 225 -22.64 -3.72 -26.24
CA ASP A 225 -23.44 -3.43 -27.42
C ASP A 225 -22.91 -4.17 -28.66
N PRO A 226 -23.68 -5.11 -29.24
CA PRO A 226 -23.22 -5.89 -30.39
C PRO A 226 -22.94 -5.03 -31.62
N GLN A 227 -23.55 -3.83 -31.73
CA GLN A 227 -23.29 -2.91 -32.84
C GLN A 227 -21.86 -2.35 -32.83
N PHE A 228 -21.25 -2.27 -31.64
CA PHE A 228 -19.91 -1.74 -31.45
C PHE A 228 -18.84 -2.83 -31.50
N ARG A 229 -19.21 -4.11 -31.67
CA ARG A 229 -18.27 -5.24 -31.62
C ARG A 229 -17.12 -5.14 -32.62
N LEU A 230 -17.37 -4.52 -33.78
CA LEU A 230 -16.38 -4.34 -34.84
C LEU A 230 -15.71 -2.97 -34.82
N SER A 231 -16.11 -2.10 -33.90
CA SER A 231 -15.52 -0.78 -33.73
C SER A 231 -14.11 -0.91 -33.14
N LEU A 232 -13.26 0.05 -33.46
CA LEU A 232 -11.86 0.05 -33.06
C LEU A 232 -11.60 1.22 -32.12
N PHE A 233 -10.94 0.91 -31.00
CA PHE A 233 -10.47 1.91 -30.05
C PHE A 233 -8.96 1.89 -29.98
N GLU A 234 -8.35 3.05 -30.20
CA GLU A 234 -6.91 3.22 -30.23
C GLU A 234 -6.46 4.03 -29.03
N GLU A 235 -5.81 3.34 -28.08
CA GLU A 235 -5.36 3.97 -26.83
C GLU A 235 -4.25 5.00 -27.03
N SER A 236 -3.39 4.81 -28.04
CA SER A 236 -2.24 5.71 -28.30
C SER A 236 -2.66 7.11 -28.72
N ASN A 237 -3.68 7.20 -29.57
CA ASN A 237 -4.15 8.45 -30.16
C ASN A 237 -5.46 8.93 -29.55
N MET A 238 -6.01 8.17 -28.60
CA MET A 238 -7.31 8.43 -28.01
C MET A 238 -8.38 8.63 -29.10
N SER A 239 -8.36 7.78 -30.13
CA SER A 239 -9.26 7.85 -31.28
C SER A 239 -10.20 6.63 -31.27
N PHE A 240 -11.42 6.85 -31.76
CA PHE A 240 -12.47 5.85 -31.85
C PHE A 240 -13.04 5.82 -33.27
N LEU A 241 -13.09 4.63 -33.86
CA LEU A 241 -13.67 4.39 -35.18
C LEU A 241 -14.84 3.41 -35.07
N TYR A 242 -16.03 3.90 -35.39
CA TYR A 242 -17.24 3.09 -35.46
C TYR A 242 -17.34 2.40 -36.82
N VAL A 243 -17.28 1.07 -36.79
CA VAL A 243 -17.33 0.22 -38.00
C VAL A 243 -18.48 -0.78 -37.86
N THR A 244 -19.26 -0.91 -38.92
CA THR A 244 -20.39 -1.85 -39.02
C THR A 244 -20.11 -2.96 -40.03
N ASP A 245 -20.89 -4.05 -39.99
CA ASP A 245 -20.79 -5.14 -40.97
C ASP A 245 -20.99 -4.67 -42.42
N GLU A 246 -21.81 -3.64 -42.64
CA GLU A 246 -22.02 -3.05 -43.96
C GLU A 246 -20.75 -2.37 -44.48
N ASP A 247 -20.01 -1.69 -43.61
CA ASP A 247 -18.75 -1.03 -43.94
C ASP A 247 -17.71 -2.08 -44.39
N TYR A 248 -17.68 -3.23 -43.71
CA TYR A 248 -16.86 -4.38 -44.12
C TYR A 248 -17.30 -4.96 -45.48
N ALA A 249 -18.61 -5.07 -45.73
CA ALA A 249 -19.11 -5.56 -47.00
C ALA A 249 -18.73 -4.61 -48.17
N ARG A 250 -18.83 -3.29 -47.96
CA ARG A 250 -18.39 -2.28 -48.93
C ARG A 250 -16.88 -2.37 -49.18
N LEU A 251 -16.08 -2.51 -48.12
CA LEU A 251 -14.64 -2.64 -48.22
C LEU A 251 -14.23 -3.92 -48.95
N ASN A 252 -14.89 -5.05 -48.67
CA ASN A 252 -14.65 -6.31 -49.38
C ASN A 252 -15.04 -6.21 -50.87
N ALA A 253 -16.17 -5.56 -51.19
CA ALA A 253 -16.56 -5.32 -52.58
C ALA A 253 -15.55 -4.42 -53.32
N TYR A 254 -15.02 -3.39 -52.66
CA TYR A 254 -13.95 -2.55 -53.20
C TYR A 254 -12.69 -3.36 -53.47
N MET A 255 -12.24 -4.17 -52.50
CA MET A 255 -11.05 -5.04 -52.66
C MET A 255 -11.19 -6.04 -53.80
N GLN A 256 -12.36 -6.65 -53.96
CA GLN A 256 -12.62 -7.57 -55.07
C GLN A 256 -12.60 -6.87 -56.43
N LYS A 257 -13.03 -5.60 -56.48
CA LYS A 257 -13.06 -4.80 -57.70
C LYS A 257 -11.65 -4.34 -58.13
N THR A 258 -10.81 -3.94 -57.18
CA THR A 258 -9.44 -3.46 -57.48
C THR A 258 -8.44 -4.60 -57.66
N GLY A 259 -8.66 -5.75 -57.01
CA GLY A 259 -7.83 -6.96 -57.13
C GLY A 259 -6.50 -6.87 -56.38
N TYR A 260 -5.76 -5.78 -56.56
CA TYR A 260 -4.57 -5.43 -55.79
C TYR A 260 -4.77 -4.05 -55.18
N PHE A 261 -4.50 -3.92 -53.88
CA PHE A 261 -4.58 -2.64 -53.18
C PHE A 261 -3.24 -2.34 -52.50
N SER A 262 -2.85 -1.07 -52.52
CA SER A 262 -1.69 -0.58 -51.77
C SER A 262 -2.19 0.37 -50.70
N ILE A 263 -1.88 0.08 -49.43
CA ILE A 263 -2.36 0.86 -48.28
C ILE A 263 -2.02 2.34 -48.44
N GLU A 264 -0.83 2.68 -48.93
CA GLU A 264 -0.40 4.07 -49.10
C GLU A 264 -1.18 4.82 -50.20
N LYS A 265 -1.56 4.11 -51.28
CA LYS A 265 -2.24 4.72 -52.43
C LYS A 265 -3.77 4.72 -52.27
N ASP A 266 -4.29 3.72 -51.58
CA ASP A 266 -5.72 3.49 -51.40
C ASP A 266 -6.23 3.96 -50.02
N ALA A 267 -5.36 4.44 -49.12
CA ALA A 267 -5.75 4.89 -47.79
C ALA A 267 -6.90 5.91 -47.82
N GLU A 268 -6.83 6.91 -48.69
CA GLU A 268 -7.88 7.94 -48.81
C GLU A 268 -9.22 7.35 -49.24
N ASN A 269 -9.19 6.41 -50.20
CA ASN A 269 -10.40 5.72 -50.68
C ASN A 269 -10.98 4.83 -49.57
N ILE A 270 -10.13 4.14 -48.81
CA ILE A 270 -10.56 3.28 -47.70
C ILE A 270 -11.16 4.11 -46.58
N ILE A 271 -10.51 5.22 -46.21
CA ILE A 271 -11.05 6.16 -45.22
C ILE A 271 -12.40 6.68 -45.71
N SER A 272 -12.52 7.08 -46.98
CA SER A 272 -13.79 7.54 -47.54
C SER A 272 -14.89 6.47 -47.53
N ILE A 273 -14.57 5.19 -47.72
CA ILE A 273 -15.55 4.11 -47.64
C ILE A 273 -16.03 3.92 -46.20
N LEU A 274 -15.14 4.08 -45.22
CA LEU A 274 -15.43 3.90 -43.80
C LEU A 274 -16.11 5.12 -43.15
N THR A 275 -15.97 6.31 -43.75
CA THR A 275 -16.56 7.56 -43.24
C THR A 275 -17.85 7.98 -43.95
N GLN A 276 -18.30 7.24 -44.97
CA GLN A 276 -19.59 7.42 -45.66
C GLN A 276 -20.77 6.74 -44.95
#